data_AF-A0A2T2Y8K1-F1
#
_entry.id   AF-A0A2T2Y8K1-F1
#
_cell.length_a   1.000
_cell.length_b   1.000
_cell.length_c   1.000
_cell.angle_alpha   90.00
_cell.angle_beta   90.00
_cell.angle_gamma   90.00
#
_symmetry.space_group_name_H-M   'P 1'
#
loop_
_entity.id
_entity.type
_entity.pdbx_description
1 polymer ?
#
loop_
_entity_poly.entity_id
_entity_poly.type
_entity_poly.pdbx_seq_one_letter_code
_entity_poly.pdbx_strand_id
1 'polypeptide(L)'
;MLLVKFEEENYPAEELDPIEYLKTRMEVLGLAQNDLVPYFGNKGNVSKVLNRKRPLSLQNIRALKKGLGLSADVLISGSDYAMSA
;
A
#
# COMPACT_ATOMS: atom_id res chain seq x y z
N MET A 1 20.29 15.12 -13.24
CA MET A 1 19.29 14.26 -13.90
C MET A 1 18.46 13.59 -12.81
N LEU A 2 17.42 14.29 -12.32
CA LEU A 2 16.47 13.79 -11.34
C LEU A 2 15.23 13.38 -12.14
N LEU A 3 15.11 12.09 -12.46
CA LEU A 3 13.89 11.53 -13.01
C LEU A 3 12.88 11.36 -11.85
N VAL A 4 12.37 12.48 -11.35
CA VAL A 4 11.09 12.51 -10.62
C VAL A 4 10.02 12.71 -11.69
N LYS A 5 9.80 11.67 -12.50
CA LYS A 5 8.63 11.57 -13.36
C LYS A 5 7.88 10.32 -12.92
N PHE A 6 6.78 10.56 -12.24
CA PHE A 6 5.57 9.81 -12.54
C PHE A 6 4.42 10.78 -12.35
N GLU A 7 4.23 11.59 -13.41
CA GLU A 7 2.91 12.06 -13.78
C GLU A 7 2.04 10.82 -13.93
N GLU A 8 1.00 10.67 -13.13
CA GLU A 8 -0.20 9.95 -13.55
C GLU A 8 -1.39 10.56 -12.82
N GLU A 9 -1.82 11.69 -13.38
CA GLU A 9 -3.22 12.10 -13.38
C GLU A 9 -4.06 10.94 -13.94
N ASN A 10 -4.54 10.04 -13.07
CA ASN A 10 -5.56 9.06 -13.44
C ASN A 10 -6.40 8.72 -12.21
N TYR A 11 -7.49 9.45 -11.98
CA TYR A 11 -8.62 8.89 -11.23
C TYR A 11 -9.96 9.43 -11.76
N PRO A 12 -10.53 8.83 -12.81
CA PRO A 12 -11.97 8.83 -13.01
C PRO A 12 -12.59 7.52 -12.47
N ALA A 13 -13.52 7.70 -11.52
CA ALA A 13 -14.59 6.79 -11.08
C ALA A 13 -14.26 5.67 -10.06
N GLU A 14 -14.52 5.96 -8.78
CA GLU A 14 -14.87 5.01 -7.70
C GLU A 14 -14.07 3.69 -7.60
N GLU A 15 -12.74 3.76 -7.61
CA GLU A 15 -11.91 2.66 -7.12
C GLU A 15 -11.68 2.78 -5.60
N LEU A 16 -11.90 1.68 -4.88
CA LEU A 16 -11.58 1.55 -3.45
C LEU A 16 -10.09 1.86 -3.24
N ASP A 17 -9.77 2.97 -2.56
CA ASP A 17 -8.40 3.37 -2.25
C ASP A 17 -7.70 2.27 -1.39
N PRO A 18 -6.62 1.63 -1.89
CA PRO A 18 -5.90 0.57 -1.19
C PRO A 18 -5.39 0.97 0.20
N ILE A 19 -5.01 2.24 0.36
CA ILE A 19 -4.49 2.76 1.63
C ILE A 19 -5.63 2.95 2.62
N GLU A 20 -6.79 3.43 2.19
CA GLU A 20 -7.96 3.49 3.07
C GLU A 20 -8.45 2.08 3.42
N TYR A 21 -8.48 1.15 2.45
CA TYR A 21 -8.79 -0.25 2.73
C TYR A 21 -7.83 -0.86 3.76
N LEU A 22 -6.52 -0.60 3.65
CA LEU A 22 -5.53 -1.04 4.61
C LEU A 22 -5.78 -0.44 6.00
N LYS A 23 -6.08 0.86 6.10
CA LYS A 23 -6.36 1.54 7.39
C LYS A 23 -7.62 0.99 8.04
N THR A 24 -8.72 0.83 7.32
CA THR A 24 -9.95 0.22 7.86
C THR A 24 -9.67 -1.18 8.40
N ARG A 25 -8.83 -1.94 7.70
CA ARG A 25 -8.43 -3.28 8.17
C ARG A 25 -7.55 -3.23 9.40
N MET A 26 -6.64 -2.25 9.51
CA MET A 26 -5.91 -2.03 10.74
C MET A 26 -6.85 -1.73 11.91
N GLU A 27 -7.86 -0.88 11.72
CA GLU A 27 -8.84 -0.55 12.76
C GLU A 27 -9.63 -1.79 13.20
N VAL A 28 -10.18 -2.56 12.25
CA VAL A 28 -10.95 -3.79 12.54
C VAL A 28 -10.11 -4.85 13.24
N LEU A 29 -8.82 -4.95 12.89
CA LEU A 29 -7.89 -5.92 13.47
C LEU A 29 -7.15 -5.39 14.72
N GLY A 30 -7.38 -4.14 15.12
CA GLY A 30 -6.69 -3.51 16.24
C GLY A 30 -5.17 -3.33 16.04
N LEU A 31 -4.71 -3.18 14.80
CA LEU A 31 -3.29 -3.07 14.44
C LEU A 31 -2.81 -1.62 14.52
N ALA A 32 -1.65 -1.42 15.14
CA ALA A 32 -0.90 -0.16 15.05
C ALA A 32 0.04 -0.17 13.83
N GLN A 33 0.55 1.00 13.45
CA GLN A 33 1.52 1.11 12.36
C GLN A 33 2.77 0.25 12.58
N ASN A 34 3.18 0.06 13.85
CA ASN A 34 4.33 -0.77 14.19
C ASN A 34 4.11 -2.24 13.85
N ASP A 35 2.86 -2.72 13.89
CA ASP A 35 2.52 -4.11 13.60
C ASP A 35 2.58 -4.42 12.10
N LEU A 36 2.63 -3.38 11.26
CA LEU A 36 2.84 -3.54 9.83
C LEU A 36 4.32 -3.69 9.45
N VAL A 37 5.26 -3.39 10.36
CA VAL A 37 6.71 -3.47 10.07
C VAL A 37 7.14 -4.80 9.41
N PRO A 38 6.64 -5.98 9.81
CA PRO A 38 6.98 -7.25 9.15
C PRO A 38 6.61 -7.31 7.67
N TYR A 39 5.61 -6.55 7.21
CA TYR A 39 5.15 -6.54 5.81
C TYR A 39 5.86 -5.49 4.95
N PHE A 40 6.47 -4.48 5.60
CA PHE A 40 7.10 -3.32 4.93
C PHE A 40 8.61 -3.20 5.23
N GLY A 41 9.15 -4.05 6.08
CA GLY A 41 10.55 -4.12 6.53
C GLY A 41 10.91 -3.14 7.65
N ASN A 42 10.47 -1.89 7.58
CA ASN A 42 10.76 -0.89 8.61
C ASN A 42 9.62 0.13 8.79
N LYS A 43 9.62 0.84 9.93
CA LYS A 43 8.60 1.86 10.27
C LYS A 43 8.54 3.00 9.26
N GLY A 44 9.69 3.40 8.69
CA GLY A 44 9.76 4.45 7.69
C GLY A 44 9.00 4.10 6.40
N ASN A 45 9.08 2.85 5.96
CA ASN A 45 8.33 2.36 4.80
C ASN A 45 6.83 2.29 5.09
N VAL A 46 6.43 1.81 6.27
CA VAL A 46 5.02 1.82 6.69
C VAL A 46 4.45 3.24 6.62
N SER A 47 5.13 4.19 7.26
CA SER A 47 4.69 5.58 7.29
C SER A 47 4.62 6.20 5.89
N LYS A 48 5.62 5.95 5.03
CA LYS A 48 5.59 6.47 3.65
C LYS A 48 4.39 5.94 2.87
N VAL A 49 4.06 4.65 3.00
CA VAL A 49 2.92 4.05 2.30
C VAL A 49 1.59 4.55 2.86
N LEU A 50 1.40 4.54 4.19
CA LEU A 50 0.16 5.02 4.81
C LEU A 50 -0.11 6.51 4.55
N ASN A 51 0.95 7.30 4.31
CA ASN A 51 0.87 8.71 3.93
C ASN A 51 0.94 8.94 2.41
N ARG A 52 0.82 7.90 1.59
CA ARG A 52 0.85 7.97 0.11
C ARG A 52 2.11 8.62 -0.49
N LYS A 53 3.20 8.67 0.28
CA LYS A 53 4.52 9.14 -0.18
C LYS A 53 5.28 8.08 -0.98
N ARG A 54 4.80 6.83 -0.94
CA ARG A 54 5.31 5.70 -1.72
C ARG A 54 4.16 4.73 -2.03
N PRO A 55 4.09 4.17 -3.25
CA PRO A 55 3.08 3.16 -3.57
C PRO A 55 3.32 1.84 -2.83
N LEU A 56 2.29 1.02 -2.74
CA LEU A 56 2.40 -0.37 -2.33
C LEU A 56 3.23 -1.15 -3.37
N SER A 57 4.26 -1.87 -2.92
CA SER A 57 4.97 -2.81 -3.80
C SER A 57 4.24 -4.15 -3.84
N LEU A 58 4.41 -4.89 -4.94
CA LEU A 58 3.85 -6.23 -5.08
C LEU A 58 4.34 -7.19 -3.98
N GLN A 59 5.56 -6.98 -3.47
CA GLN A 59 6.07 -7.71 -2.31
C GLN A 59 5.25 -7.43 -1.06
N ASN A 60 4.98 -6.15 -0.75
CA ASN A 60 4.19 -5.75 0.42
C ASN A 60 2.77 -6.32 0.31
N ILE A 61 2.16 -6.27 -0.87
CA ILE A 61 0.80 -6.76 -1.10
C ILE A 61 0.70 -8.27 -0.91
N ARG A 62 1.67 -9.03 -1.42
CA ARG A 62 1.75 -10.47 -1.15
C ARG A 62 1.94 -10.75 0.34
N ALA A 63 2.78 -9.98 1.02
CA ALA A 63 3.02 -10.13 2.45
C ALA A 63 1.77 -9.82 3.28
N LEU A 64 1.05 -8.75 2.94
CA LEU A 64 -0.22 -8.34 3.55
C LEU A 64 -1.34 -9.36 3.31
N LYS A 65 -1.46 -9.89 2.08
CA LYS A 65 -2.39 -10.97 1.77
C LYS A 65 -2.09 -12.21 2.61
N LYS A 66 -0.83 -12.62 2.67
CA LYS A 66 -0.41 -13.84 3.39
C LYS A 66 -0.54 -13.69 4.91
N GLY A 67 -0.17 -12.54 5.46
CA GLY A 67 -0.10 -12.33 6.91
C GLY A 67 -1.39 -11.82 7.54
N LEU A 68 -2.15 -10.99 6.83
CA LEU A 68 -3.36 -10.34 7.35
C LEU A 68 -4.64 -10.79 6.61
N GLY A 69 -4.54 -11.67 5.61
CA GLY A 69 -5.69 -12.14 4.83
C GLY A 69 -6.31 -11.03 3.95
N LEU A 70 -5.55 -9.97 3.65
CA LEU A 70 -6.05 -8.84 2.87
C LEU A 70 -6.26 -9.24 1.40
N SER A 71 -7.40 -8.84 0.83
CA SER A 71 -7.67 -9.02 -0.60
C SER A 71 -6.62 -8.28 -1.43
N ALA A 72 -5.82 -9.05 -2.19
CA ALA A 72 -4.84 -8.46 -3.09
C ALA A 72 -5.52 -7.68 -4.20
N ASP A 73 -6.70 -8.11 -4.67
CA ASP A 73 -7.39 -7.46 -5.78
C ASP A 73 -7.77 -6.01 -5.43
N VAL A 74 -8.21 -5.77 -4.19
CA VAL A 74 -8.50 -4.43 -3.67
C VAL A 74 -7.22 -3.62 -3.50
N LEU A 75 -6.15 -4.26 -3.01
CA LEU A 75 -4.86 -3.59 -2.90
C LEU A 75 -4.21 -3.30 -4.26
N ILE A 76 -4.63 -4.00 -5.33
CA ILE A 76 -4.20 -3.83 -6.72
C ILE A 76 -4.94 -2.71 -7.42
N SER A 77 -6.27 -2.67 -7.30
CA SER A 77 -7.12 -1.76 -8.07
C SER A 77 -6.63 -0.30 -8.03
N GLY A 78 -6.30 0.24 -6.85
CA GLY A 78 -5.87 1.65 -6.73
C GLY A 78 -4.38 1.87 -6.42
N SER A 79 -3.50 0.92 -6.74
CA SER A 79 -2.06 1.12 -6.52
C SER A 79 -1.31 1.12 -7.84
N ASP A 80 -0.65 2.23 -8.17
CA ASP A 80 0.34 2.28 -9.25
C ASP A 80 1.51 1.36 -8.90
N TYR A 81 1.49 0.17 -9.51
CA TYR A 81 2.54 -0.82 -9.33
C TYR A 81 3.84 -0.32 -9.93
N ALA A 82 4.73 0.21 -9.09
CA ALA A 82 6.14 0.27 -9.44
C ALA A 82 6.67 -1.17 -9.48
N MET A 83 6.76 -1.77 -10.68
CA MET A 83 7.57 -2.96 -10.92
C MET A 83 9.02 -2.60 -10.64
N SER A 84 9.49 -2.88 -9.42
CA SER A 84 10.92 -2.94 -9.16
C SER A 84 11.43 -4.26 -9.75
N ALA A 85 12.01 -4.16 -10.96
CA ALA A 85 12.96 -5.13 -11.48
C ALA A 85 14.19 -5.22 -10.57
#